data_AF-A0A7W9SU81-F1
#
_entry.id   AF-A0A7W9SU81-F1
#
_cell.length_a   1.000
_cell.length_b   1.000
_cell.length_c   1.000
_cell.angle_alpha   90.00
_cell.angle_beta   90.00
_cell.angle_gamma   90.00
#
_symmetry.space_group_name_H-M   'P 1'
#
loop_
_entity.id
_entity.type
_entity.pdbx_description
1 polymer ?
#
loop_
_entity_poly.entity_id
_entity_poly.type
_entity_poly.pdbx_seq_one_letter_code
_entity_poly.pdbx_strand_id
1 'polypeptide(L)'
;MMADTGRGSVLSLDDIIMGSEGSERLHLADVVPDDGATPVADVELRERIRQLGGAIDRLPEREKLVIALYYYEGLTFKEIGKVLSVSESRVYQLHTQAVLRMRGYLNRDQELFRA
;
A
#
# COMPACT_ATOMS: atom_id res chain seq x y z
N MET A 1 1.38 -4.39 -32.27
CA MET A 1 2.17 -4.96 -31.15
C MET A 1 3.55 -5.26 -31.70
N MET A 2 4.45 -4.26 -31.71
CA MET A 2 5.79 -4.38 -32.28
C MET A 2 6.79 -4.01 -31.18
N ALA A 3 7.84 -4.83 -31.07
CA ALA A 3 8.80 -4.85 -29.99
C ALA A 3 9.58 -3.54 -29.88
N ASP A 4 9.58 -2.94 -28.69
CA ASP A 4 10.57 -1.96 -28.29
C ASP A 4 11.83 -2.70 -27.86
N THR A 5 12.69 -3.00 -28.82
CA THR A 5 14.02 -3.56 -28.55
C THR A 5 14.97 -2.40 -28.26
N GLY A 6 15.11 -2.03 -26.98
CA GLY A 6 16.09 -1.03 -26.55
C GLY A 6 17.52 -1.51 -26.80
N ARG A 7 18.32 -0.72 -27.54
CA ARG A 7 19.78 -0.91 -27.60
C ARG A 7 20.38 -0.47 -26.26
N GLY A 8 20.78 -1.40 -25.41
CA GLY A 8 21.54 -1.09 -24.19
C GLY A 8 23.02 -0.90 -24.52
N SER A 9 23.58 0.28 -24.22
CA SER A 9 25.02 0.49 -24.12
C SER A 9 25.42 0.41 -22.66
N VAL A 10 26.46 -0.38 -22.34
CA VAL A 10 27.06 -0.39 -21.01
C VAL A 10 27.98 0.83 -20.92
N LEU A 11 27.77 1.68 -19.92
CA LEU A 11 28.54 2.90 -19.64
C LEU A 11 29.21 2.75 -18.28
N SER A 12 30.34 3.43 -18.06
CA SER A 12 30.99 3.43 -16.75
C SER A 12 30.26 4.39 -15.82
N LEU A 13 30.04 3.98 -14.58
CA LEU A 13 29.49 4.88 -13.55
C LEU A 13 30.44 6.04 -13.22
N ASP A 14 31.74 5.88 -13.53
CA ASP A 14 32.76 6.92 -13.40
C ASP A 14 32.82 7.88 -14.62
N ASP A 15 31.97 7.69 -15.64
CA ASP A 15 31.96 8.59 -16.80
C ASP A 15 31.46 9.98 -16.40
N ILE A 16 32.17 11.02 -16.81
CA ILE A 16 31.82 12.42 -16.52
C ILE A 16 30.77 12.87 -17.53
N ILE A 17 29.58 13.24 -17.07
CA ILE A 17 28.44 13.55 -17.96
C ILE A 17 28.31 15.03 -18.25
N MET A 18 28.77 15.91 -17.35
CA MET A 18 28.71 17.36 -17.56
C MET A 18 29.96 18.06 -17.03
N GLY A 19 30.56 18.86 -17.90
CA GLY A 19 31.59 19.84 -17.57
C GLY A 19 31.51 21.00 -18.55
N SER A 20 30.74 22.04 -18.22
CA SER A 20 30.98 23.37 -18.77
C SER A 20 31.87 24.15 -17.79
N GLU A 21 32.73 25.00 -18.35
CA GLU A 21 33.77 25.73 -17.61
C GLU A 21 33.19 26.46 -16.40
N GLY A 22 33.47 25.92 -15.20
CA GLY A 22 33.04 26.48 -13.91
C GLY A 22 32.10 25.59 -13.07
N SER A 23 31.56 24.50 -13.60
CA SER A 23 30.72 23.55 -12.83
C SER A 23 31.55 22.37 -12.29
N GLU A 24 31.19 21.85 -11.12
CA GLU A 24 31.74 20.60 -10.57
C GLU A 24 31.62 19.46 -11.58
N ARG A 25 32.68 18.64 -11.70
CA ARG A 25 32.65 17.41 -12.52
C ARG A 25 31.73 16.42 -11.83
N LEU A 26 30.60 16.10 -12.46
CA LEU A 26 29.65 15.10 -11.96
C LEU A 26 29.84 13.78 -12.71
N HIS A 27 29.97 12.68 -11.95
CA HIS A 27 30.01 11.33 -12.50
C HIS A 27 28.60 10.80 -12.75
N LEU A 28 28.46 9.80 -13.63
CA LEU A 28 27.18 9.14 -13.88
C LEU A 28 26.56 8.60 -12.59
N ALA A 29 27.37 8.02 -11.71
CA ALA A 29 26.93 7.54 -10.39
C ALA A 29 26.18 8.60 -9.56
N ASP A 30 26.54 9.87 -9.69
CA ASP A 30 26.02 10.96 -8.86
C ASP A 30 24.62 11.44 -9.32
N VAL A 31 24.22 11.10 -10.55
CA VAL A 31 23.00 11.59 -11.19
C VAL A 31 21.98 10.47 -11.42
N VAL A 32 22.38 9.21 -11.21
CA VAL A 32 21.46 8.07 -11.31
C VAL A 32 20.40 8.20 -10.19
N PRO A 33 19.12 8.35 -10.55
CA PRO A 33 18.05 8.39 -9.55
C PRO A 33 17.96 7.02 -8.86
N ASP A 34 17.77 7.05 -7.55
CA ASP A 34 17.37 5.86 -6.79
C ASP A 34 15.86 5.67 -6.97
N ASP A 35 15.46 4.55 -7.58
CA ASP A 35 14.06 4.15 -7.74
C ASP A 35 13.47 3.56 -6.44
N GLY A 36 14.24 3.55 -5.35
CA GLY A 36 13.85 3.10 -4.03
C GLY A 36 12.77 3.96 -3.35
N ALA A 37 12.17 3.41 -2.29
CA ALA A 37 11.18 4.12 -1.49
C ALA A 37 11.83 5.35 -0.82
N THR A 38 11.24 6.53 -1.04
CA THR A 38 11.72 7.77 -0.39
C THR A 38 11.29 7.82 1.08
N PRO A 39 12.01 8.56 1.94
CA PRO A 39 11.61 8.73 3.34
C PRO A 39 10.17 9.25 3.51
N VAL A 40 9.69 10.08 2.57
CA VAL A 40 8.32 10.58 2.54
C VAL A 40 7.33 9.44 2.26
N ALA A 41 7.60 8.61 1.25
CA ALA A 41 6.76 7.47 0.92
C ALA A 41 6.66 6.47 2.08
N ASP A 42 7.76 6.24 2.80
CA ASP A 42 7.79 5.40 3.99
C ASP A 42 6.92 5.94 5.14
N VAL A 43 6.99 7.25 5.40
CA VAL A 43 6.17 7.89 6.43
C VAL A 43 4.69 7.84 6.06
N GLU A 44 4.34 8.10 4.80
CA GLU A 44 2.97 7.98 4.31
C GLU A 44 2.43 6.57 4.46
N LEU A 45 3.22 5.55 4.10
CA LEU A 45 2.81 4.15 4.24
C LEU A 45 2.54 3.79 5.71
N ARG A 46 3.44 4.18 6.62
CA ARG A 46 3.27 3.94 8.06
C ARG A 46 2.00 4.61 8.59
N GLU A 47 1.69 5.81 8.13
CA GLU A 47 0.47 6.51 8.53
C GLU A 47 -0.78 5.81 7.99
N ARG A 48 -0.79 5.38 6.73
CA ARG A 48 -1.90 4.61 6.15
C ARG A 48 -2.16 3.31 6.92
N ILE A 49 -1.08 2.60 7.33
CA ILE A 49 -1.19 1.39 8.14
C ILE A 49 -1.80 1.71 9.51
N ARG A 50 -1.35 2.78 10.18
CA ARG A 50 -1.91 3.21 11.48
C ARG A 50 -3.40 3.53 11.37
N GLN A 51 -3.79 4.30 10.37
CA GLN A 51 -5.19 4.69 10.15
C GLN A 51 -6.08 3.47 9.88
N LEU A 52 -5.61 2.53 9.05
CA LEU A 52 -6.33 1.29 8.79
C LEU A 52 -6.47 0.43 10.06
N GLY A 53 -5.40 0.30 10.86
CA GLY A 53 -5.43 -0.38 12.14
C GLY A 53 -6.49 0.21 13.08
N GLY A 54 -6.48 1.54 13.25
CA GLY A 54 -7.49 2.24 14.05
C GLY A 54 -8.92 2.06 13.51
N ALA A 55 -9.10 2.01 12.19
CA ALA A 55 -10.40 1.74 11.58
C ALA A 55 -10.89 0.30 11.86
N ILE A 56 -9.99 -0.68 11.84
CA ILE A 56 -10.30 -2.09 12.19
C ILE A 56 -10.66 -2.20 13.67
N ASP A 57 -9.94 -1.52 14.56
CA ASP A 57 -10.18 -1.57 16.01
C ASP A 57 -11.58 -1.07 16.40
N ARG A 58 -12.11 -0.10 15.64
CA ARG A 58 -13.45 0.48 15.82
C ARG A 58 -14.59 -0.40 15.29
N LEU A 59 -14.28 -1.47 14.56
CA LEU A 59 -15.32 -2.37 14.06
C LEU A 59 -16.01 -3.13 15.20
N PRO A 60 -17.30 -3.46 15.05
CA PRO A 60 -17.95 -4.45 15.90
C PRO A 60 -17.18 -5.77 15.90
N GLU A 61 -17.09 -6.44 17.05
CA GLU A 61 -16.27 -7.66 17.22
C GLU A 61 -16.56 -8.76 16.19
N ARG A 62 -17.82 -8.96 15.81
CA ARG A 62 -18.18 -9.96 14.78
C ARG A 62 -17.66 -9.57 13.39
N GLU A 63 -17.66 -8.29 13.05
CA GLU A 63 -17.15 -7.77 11.79
C GLU A 63 -15.62 -7.86 11.76
N LYS A 64 -14.95 -7.45 12.85
CA LYS A 64 -13.49 -7.56 13.05
C LYS A 64 -13.01 -9.01 12.90
N LEU A 65 -13.71 -9.96 13.53
CA LEU A 65 -13.38 -11.38 13.43
C LEU A 65 -13.51 -11.92 11.99
N VAL A 66 -14.56 -11.53 11.25
CA VAL A 66 -14.72 -11.92 9.84
C VAL A 66 -13.58 -11.37 8.98
N ILE A 67 -13.15 -10.13 9.21
CA ILE A 67 -12.02 -9.53 8.50
C ILE A 67 -10.70 -10.26 8.81
N ALA A 68 -10.45 -10.59 10.07
CA ALA A 68 -9.26 -11.34 10.47
C ALA A 68 -9.23 -12.74 9.81
N LEU A 69 -10.33 -13.49 9.91
CA LEU A 69 -10.40 -14.82 9.31
C LEU A 69 -10.24 -14.81 7.78
N TYR A 70 -10.71 -13.76 7.10
CA TYR A 70 -10.60 -13.66 5.65
C TYR A 70 -9.22 -13.19 5.17
N TYR A 71 -8.69 -12.09 5.73
CA TYR A 71 -7.45 -11.49 5.23
C TYR A 71 -6.18 -12.00 5.92
N TYR A 72 -6.26 -12.38 7.20
CA TYR A 72 -5.11 -12.87 7.95
C TYR A 72 -5.01 -14.40 7.87
N GLU A 73 -6.11 -15.11 8.14
CA GLU A 73 -6.13 -16.58 8.08
C GLU A 73 -6.40 -17.14 6.67
N GLY A 74 -6.78 -16.29 5.71
CA GLY A 74 -7.01 -16.70 4.32
C GLY A 74 -8.23 -17.62 4.10
N LEU A 75 -9.17 -17.67 5.06
CA LEU A 75 -10.35 -18.53 4.96
C LEU A 75 -11.38 -17.98 3.98
N THR A 76 -12.06 -18.89 3.27
CA THR A 76 -13.20 -18.56 2.40
C THR A 76 -14.46 -18.24 3.23
N PHE A 77 -15.43 -17.50 2.68
CA PHE A 77 -16.68 -17.22 3.39
C PHE A 77 -17.45 -18.48 3.81
N LYS A 78 -17.35 -19.55 3.03
CA LYS A 78 -17.93 -20.86 3.37
C LYS A 78 -17.27 -21.47 4.60
N GLU A 79 -15.94 -21.40 4.71
CA GLU A 79 -15.19 -21.93 5.86
C GLU A 79 -15.43 -21.07 7.11
N ILE A 80 -15.41 -19.74 6.95
CA ILE A 80 -15.74 -18.81 8.05
C ILE A 80 -17.17 -19.06 8.55
N GLY A 81 -18.12 -19.32 7.66
CA GLY A 81 -19.49 -19.66 8.02
C GLY A 81 -19.57 -20.90 8.91
N LYS A 82 -18.77 -21.93 8.61
CA LYS A 82 -18.65 -23.12 9.46
C LYS A 82 -18.04 -22.79 10.83
N VAL A 83 -16.94 -22.04 10.86
CA VAL A 83 -16.25 -21.64 12.10
C VAL A 83 -17.17 -20.84 13.02
N LEU A 84 -17.92 -19.90 12.45
CA LEU A 84 -18.81 -18.99 13.19
C LEU A 84 -20.24 -19.53 13.36
N SER A 85 -20.53 -20.75 12.87
CA SER A 85 -21.86 -21.37 12.87
C SER A 85 -22.96 -20.46 12.27
N VAL A 86 -22.67 -19.82 11.14
CA VAL A 86 -23.60 -18.97 10.37
C VAL A 86 -23.56 -19.31 8.88
N SER A 87 -24.54 -18.85 8.11
CA SER A 87 -24.53 -19.05 6.66
C SER A 87 -23.42 -18.24 5.98
N GLU A 88 -22.96 -18.71 4.82
CA GLU A 88 -21.99 -18.00 3.98
C GLU A 88 -22.49 -16.59 3.60
N SER A 89 -23.78 -16.47 3.26
CA SER A 89 -24.42 -15.17 2.98
C SER A 89 -24.33 -14.21 4.17
N ARG A 90 -24.45 -14.71 5.41
CA ARG A 90 -24.30 -13.89 6.60
C ARG A 90 -22.86 -13.40 6.78
N VAL A 91 -21.86 -14.22 6.47
CA VAL A 91 -20.45 -13.82 6.49
C VAL A 91 -20.18 -12.73 5.44
N TYR A 92 -20.68 -12.90 4.22
CA TYR A 92 -20.56 -11.89 3.17
C TYR A 92 -21.14 -10.54 3.59
N GLN A 93 -22.32 -10.53 4.24
CA GLN A 93 -22.93 -9.32 4.77
C GLN A 93 -22.06 -8.65 5.83
N LEU A 94 -21.54 -9.43 6.80
CA LEU A 94 -20.66 -8.90 7.85
C LEU A 94 -19.37 -8.31 7.25
N HIS A 95 -18.75 -8.99 6.28
CA HIS A 95 -17.59 -8.48 5.56
C HIS A 95 -17.89 -7.17 4.82
N THR A 96 -19.00 -7.13 4.08
CA THR A 96 -19.42 -5.93 3.34
C THR A 96 -19.68 -4.76 4.29
N GLN A 97 -20.36 -5.00 5.42
CA GLN A 97 -20.60 -3.98 6.45
C GLN A 97 -19.29 -3.48 7.05
N ALA A 98 -18.36 -4.39 7.38
CA ALA A 98 -17.05 -4.04 7.90
C ALA A 98 -16.28 -3.12 6.94
N VAL A 99 -16.22 -3.48 5.66
CA VAL A 99 -15.53 -2.68 4.62
C VAL A 99 -16.16 -1.28 4.49
N LEU A 100 -17.49 -1.19 4.48
CA LEU A 100 -18.19 0.10 4.40
C LEU A 100 -17.90 0.98 5.63
N ARG A 101 -17.89 0.40 6.84
CA ARG A 101 -17.54 1.13 8.07
C ARG A 101 -16.10 1.60 8.06
N MET A 102 -15.14 0.73 7.71
CA MET A 102 -13.72 1.10 7.63
C MET A 102 -13.51 2.28 6.66
N ARG A 103 -14.16 2.25 5.48
CA ARG A 103 -14.11 3.38 4.53
C ARG A 103 -14.68 4.66 5.16
N GLY A 104 -15.79 4.56 5.89
CA GLY A 104 -16.38 5.69 6.60
C GLY A 104 -15.46 6.29 7.68
N TYR A 105 -14.76 5.44 8.44
CA TYR A 105 -13.78 5.89 9.44
C TYR A 105 -12.59 6.58 8.78
N LEU A 106 -12.00 5.95 7.77
CA LEU A 106 -10.84 6.50 7.05
C LEU A 106 -11.14 7.84 6.39
N ASN A 107 -12.33 7.99 5.77
CA ASN A 107 -12.73 9.27 5.17
C ASN A 107 -12.84 10.37 6.21
N ARG A 108 -13.43 10.08 7.39
CA ARG A 108 -13.58 11.07 8.46
C ARG A 108 -12.22 11.48 9.05
N ASP A 109 -11.32 10.52 9.19
CA ASP A 109 -9.98 10.80 9.71
C ASP A 109 -9.18 11.65 8.69
N GLN A 110 -9.32 11.39 7.39
CA GLN A 110 -8.72 12.24 6.34
C GLN A 110 -9.26 13.68 6.31
N GLU A 111 -10.56 13.89 6.55
CA GLU A 111 -11.14 15.24 6.65
C GLU A 111 -10.56 16.02 7.83
N LEU A 112 -10.26 15.35 8.94
CA LEU A 112 -9.67 15.97 10.13
C LEU A 112 -8.26 16.55 9.87
N PHE A 113 -7.49 15.94 8.96
CA PHE A 113 -6.14 16.41 8.60
C PHE A 113 -6.13 17.46 7.47
N ARG A 114 -7.30 17.81 6.92
CA ARG A 114 -7.45 18.82 5.86
C ARG A 114 -7.96 20.18 6.36
N ALA A 115 -8.34 20.27 7.64
CA ALA A 115 -8.78 21.50 8.31
C ALA A 115 -7.62 22.15 9.08
#